data_AF-A0A1V5FLU7-F1
#
_entry.id   AF-A0A1V5FLU7-F1
#
_cell.length_a   1.000
_cell.length_b   1.000
_cell.length_c   1.000
_cell.angle_alpha   90.00
_cell.angle_beta   90.00
_cell.angle_gamma   90.00
#
_symmetry.space_group_name_H-M   'P 1'
#
loop_
_entity.id
_entity.type
_entity.pdbx_description
1 polymer ?
#
loop_
_entity_poly.entity_id
_entity_poly.type
_entity_poly.pdbx_seq_one_letter_code
_entity_poly.pdbx_strand_id
1 'polypeptide(L)' 'MLFAGVSTVIAYFLASGLRPGREARLAFPGVTNDRFALVIEETDAAFDADRVRRVLEEHNAVHVEERAEEDPA' A
#
# COMPACT_ATOMS: atom_id res chain seq x y z
N MET A 1 3.40 -29.25 20.41
CA MET A 1 2.75 -28.70 19.20
C MET A 1 2.58 -27.19 19.29
N LEU A 2 3.68 -26.44 19.43
CA LEU A 2 3.68 -24.96 19.38
C LEU A 2 4.63 -24.45 18.28
N PHE A 3 5.64 -25.25 17.92
CA PHE A 3 6.61 -24.94 16.88
C PHE A 3 5.99 -24.66 15.51
N ALA A 4 4.94 -25.40 15.11
CA ALA A 4 4.27 -25.17 13.82
C ALA A 4 3.53 -23.83 13.75
N GLY A 5 2.91 -23.40 14.85
CA GLY A 5 2.26 -22.08 14.93
C GLY A 5 3.30 -20.96 14.89
N VAL A 6 4.36 -21.09 15.70
CA VAL A 6 5.45 -20.11 15.76
C VAL A 6 6.17 -19.99 14.42
N SER A 7 6.47 -21.11 13.74
CA SER A 7 7.13 -21.08 12.43
C SER A 7 6.27 -20.39 11.37
N THR A 8 4.94 -20.54 11.43
CA THR A 8 4.01 -19.91 10.48
C THR A 8 3.98 -18.39 10.66
N VAL A 9 3.92 -17.93 11.91
CA VAL A 9 3.93 -16.48 12.21
C VAL A 9 5.28 -15.86 11.82
N ILE A 10 6.40 -16.53 12.12
CA ILE A 10 7.73 -16.09 11.70
C ILE A 10 7.82 -16.01 10.17
N ALA A 11 7.37 -17.03 9.46
CA ALA A 11 7.34 -17.04 8.00
C ALA A 11 6.50 -15.88 7.44
N TYR A 12 5.36 -15.58 8.06
CA TYR A 12 4.49 -14.46 7.66
C TYR A 12 5.18 -13.10 7.80
N PHE A 13 5.87 -12.85 8.93
CA PHE A 13 6.63 -11.61 9.12
C PHE A 13 7.71 -11.43 8.04
N LEU A 14 8.43 -12.51 7.72
CA LEU A 14 9.48 -12.50 6.70
C LEU A 14 8.91 -12.26 5.29
N ALA A 15 7.87 -13.01 4.91
CA ALA A 15 7.26 -12.92 3.58
C ALA A 15 6.59 -11.56 3.33
N SER A 16 6.02 -10.95 4.37
CA SER A 16 5.31 -9.67 4.27
C SER A 16 6.21 -8.45 4.51
N GLY A 17 7.52 -8.66 4.75
CA GLY A 17 8.46 -7.57 5.05
C GLY A 17 8.15 -6.81 6.36
N LEU A 18 7.36 -7.41 7.24
CA LEU A 18 6.90 -6.81 8.49
C LEU A 18 7.98 -7.00 9.57
N ARG A 19 8.37 -5.90 10.23
CA ARG A 19 9.36 -5.90 11.32
C ARG A 19 8.76 -5.28 12.57
N PRO A 20 8.87 -5.91 13.76
CA PRO A 20 8.47 -5.30 15.02
C PRO A 20 9.19 -3.96 15.22
N GLY A 21 8.45 -2.91 15.57
CA GLY A 21 9.01 -1.57 15.80
C GLY A 21 9.29 -0.74 14.53
N ARG A 22 8.98 -1.26 13.32
CA ARG A 22 9.01 -0.44 12.10
C ARG A 22 7.82 0.54 12.12
N GLU A 23 8.09 1.80 11.82
CA GLU A 23 7.05 2.82 11.70
C GLU A 23 6.12 2.48 10.53
N ALA A 24 4.81 2.55 10.79
CA ALA A 24 3.79 2.25 9.80
C ALA A 24 3.67 3.40 8.80
N ARG A 25 4.19 3.20 7.59
CA ARG A 25 3.93 4.09 6.45
C ARG A 25 2.59 3.72 5.84
N LEU A 26 1.54 4.46 6.23
CA LEU A 26 0.21 4.24 5.70
C LEU A 26 0.10 4.86 4.30
N ALA A 27 -0.58 4.16 3.40
CA ALA A 27 -0.91 4.70 2.09
C ALA A 27 -1.78 5.96 2.27
N PHE A 28 -2.83 5.95 3.08
CA PHE A 28 -3.63 7.16 3.33
C PHE A 28 -4.04 7.23 4.81
N PRO A 29 -4.15 8.42 5.42
CA PRO A 29 -4.66 8.55 6.77
C PRO A 29 -6.07 7.93 6.91
N GLY A 30 -6.26 7.07 7.92
CA GLY A 30 -7.55 6.41 8.15
C GLY A 30 -7.79 5.13 7.32
N VAL A 31 -6.82 4.68 6.50
CA VAL A 31 -6.95 3.45 5.69
C VAL A 31 -7.22 2.18 6.51
N THR A 32 -6.86 2.18 7.79
CA THR A 32 -7.09 1.07 8.72
C THR A 32 -8.44 1.12 9.43
N ASN A 33 -9.18 2.23 9.31
CA ASN A 33 -10.39 2.49 10.08
C ASN A 33 -11.62 2.63 9.18
N ASP A 34 -11.69 3.72 8.42
CA ASP A 34 -12.91 4.20 7.74
C ASP A 34 -12.68 4.56 6.26
N ARG A 35 -11.46 4.41 5.76
CA ARG A 35 -11.08 4.73 4.38
C ARG A 35 -10.56 3.48 3.68
N PHE A 36 -10.90 3.33 2.41
CA PHE A 36 -10.30 2.33 1.53
C PHE A 36 -9.38 3.07 0.56
N ALA A 37 -8.16 2.55 0.38
CA ALA A 37 -7.18 3.11 -0.55
C ALA A 37 -6.96 2.13 -1.71
N LEU A 38 -6.97 2.66 -2.94
CA LEU A 38 -6.49 1.97 -4.13
C LEU A 38 -5.14 2.60 -4.51
N VAL A 39 -4.06 1.82 -4.40
CA VAL A 39 -2.72 2.25 -4.78
C VAL A 39 -2.40 1.64 -6.13
N ILE A 40 -1.94 2.47 -7.06
CA ILE A 40 -1.55 2.07 -8.41
C ILE A 40 -0.10 2.51 -8.59
N GLU A 41 0.79 1.55 -8.82
CA GLU A 41 2.21 1.81 -9.07
C GLU A 41 2.42 2.18 -10.54
N GLU A 42 3.09 3.31 -10.76
CA GLU A 42 3.58 3.70 -12.08
C GLU A 42 4.81 2.85 -12.42
N THR A 43 4.57 1.76 -13.15
CA THR A 43 5.58 0.73 -13.45
C THR A 43 6.38 1.02 -14.72
N ASP A 44 5.84 1.84 -15.62
CA ASP A 44 6.50 2.23 -16.87
C ASP A 44 6.04 3.61 -17.35
N ALA A 45 6.76 4.16 -18.33
CA ALA A 45 6.47 5.46 -18.92
C ALA A 45 5.21 5.50 -19.82
N ALA A 46 4.54 4.36 -20.02
CA ALA A 46 3.26 4.32 -20.72
C ALA A 46 2.07 4.54 -19.76
N PHE A 47 2.34 4.63 -18.44
CA PHE A 47 1.34 5.01 -17.46
C PHE A 47 0.87 6.45 -17.68
N ASP A 48 -0.44 6.62 -17.88
CA ASP A 48 -1.08 7.94 -18.05
C ASP A 48 -1.83 8.30 -16.76
N ALA A 49 -1.13 9.01 -15.87
CA ALA A 49 -1.65 9.42 -14.57
C ALA A 49 -2.93 10.27 -14.70
N ASP A 50 -3.03 11.13 -15.71
CA ASP A 50 -4.21 11.97 -15.94
C ASP A 50 -5.42 11.15 -16.35
N ARG A 51 -5.22 10.14 -17.20
CA ARG A 51 -6.30 9.21 -17.58
C ARG A 51 -6.77 8.41 -16.37
N VAL A 52 -5.84 7.88 -15.58
CA VAL A 52 -6.19 7.09 -14.38
C VAL A 52 -6.95 7.96 -13.37
N ARG A 53 -6.50 9.21 -13.14
CA ARG A 53 -7.19 10.18 -12.28
C ARG A 53 -8.65 10.37 -12.70
N ARG A 54 -8.91 10.58 -14.00
CA ARG A 54 -10.29 10.73 -14.51
C ARG A 54 -11.14 9.49 -14.24
N VAL A 55 -10.61 8.29 -14.48
CA VAL A 55 -11.33 7.03 -14.20
C VAL A 55 -11.68 6.93 -12.72
N LEU A 56 -10.75 7.29 -11.82
CA LEU A 56 -11.02 7.26 -10.38
C LEU A 56 -12.09 8.27 -9.96
N GLU A 57 -12.04 9.48 -10.51
CA GLU A 57 -13.04 10.53 -10.26
C GLU A 57 -14.44 10.12 -10.76
N GLU A 58 -14.53 9.52 -11.95
CA GLU A 58 -15.78 8.97 -12.50
C GLU A 58 -16.38 7.85 -11.63
N HIS A 59 -15.53 7.12 -10.89
CA HIS A 59 -15.93 6.01 -10.03
C HIS A 59 -16.05 6.38 -8.54
N ASN A 60 -16.28 7.67 -8.22
CA ASN A 60 -16.53 8.17 -6.86
C ASN A 60 -15.32 8.06 -5.92
N ALA A 61 -14.08 8.15 -6.45
CA ALA A 61 -12.93 8.33 -5.58
C ALA A 61 -13.08 9.63 -4.78
N VAL A 62 -13.06 9.50 -3.45
CA VAL A 62 -13.25 10.65 -2.54
C VAL A 62 -11.99 11.53 -2.47
N HIS A 63 -10.83 10.96 -2.79
CA HIS A 63 -9.56 11.67 -2.86
C HIS A 63 -8.61 10.93 -3.81
N VAL A 64 -7.89 11.66 -4.64
CA VAL A 64 -6.85 11.13 -5.54
C VAL A 64 -5.60 11.98 -5.35
N GLU A 65 -4.49 11.32 -5.03
CA GLU A 65 -3.18 11.96 -4.94
C GLU A 65 -2.14 11.12 -5.67
N GLU A 66 -1.17 11.81 -6.25
CA GLU A 66 -0.02 11.20 -6.90
C GLU A 66 1.18 11.41 -6.00
N ARG A 67 1.91 10.32 -5.72
CA ARG A 67 3.12 10.36 -4.90
C ARG A 67 4.27 9.77 -5.69
N ALA A 68 5.28 10.59 -5.95
CA ALA A 68 6.58 10.08 -6.34
C ALA A 68 7.14 9.31 -5.14
N GLU A 69 7.53 8.05 -5.35
CA GLU A 69 8.21 7.28 -4.33
C GLU A 69 9.57 7.95 -4.09
N GLU A 70 9.74 8.60 -2.93
CA GLU A 70 11.04 9.08 -2.49
C GLU A 70 11.87 7.84 -2.13
N ASP A 71 12.79 7.47 -3.03
CA ASP A 71 13.69 6.33 -2.89
C ASP A 71 14.42 6.43 -1.53
N PRO A 72 14.21 5.46 -0.61
CA PRO A 72 14.92 5.48 0.66
C PRO A 72 16.40 5.16 0.40
N ALA A 73 17.24 6.19 0.50
CA ALA A 73 18.70 6.05 0.61
C ALA A 73 19.13 5.07 1.72
#